data_AF-A0A2K4ZK56-F1
#
_entry.id   AF-A0A2K4ZK56-F1
#
_cell.length_a   1.000
_cell.length_b   1.000
_cell.length_c   1.000
_cell.angle_alpha   90.00
_cell.angle_beta   90.00
_cell.angle_gamma   90.00
#
_symmetry.space_group_name_H-M   'P 1'
#
loop_
_entity.id
_entity.type
_entity.pdbx_description
1 polymer ?
#
loop_
_entity_poly.entity_id
_entity_poly.type
_entity_poly.pdbx_seq_one_letter_code
_entity_poly.pdbx_strand_id
1 'polypeptide(L)'
;MCRQANRRHASGEVRLVRVAPHDRRAVARRKRGIKRATVLLLTFLSLSAACLGIFYCVIDFIFFDLLASESMSELAEEKLPEEILGEPAAVNPGDLVRLAEEAEPAVPLIAIDAGHGGEDEGCSRDGVMESEVNLALAQRLSGKLQGLGFETLLIREDHGTQMSLEERVEKAGNSGADIYVSIHQNACEESEETVSGIETWYYEDREESRRLAQLIHNGAVEKTGAFDREAKATDELYVVRETSVPACLIETGFLSNSAERQALSSDAYQEKLAEGMAQGIDLYFHPKTMYLTFDDGPSEDNTTAILDILKERNIRATFFVVGENVRKHPDVARRIVEEGHTIGVHCNNHDYKKLYKSVDSYLEDFQEACDAVYEVTGVEVKLFRFPGGSVNAYNKTVYKEIIEKMTEKGYIYYDWNASLEDAVKNSTPEGLVQNAVNSALGRKKVVMLAHDIHYDTAQCLEEIIDSFPEYEMKALTPEVDPIQF
;
A
#
# COMPACT_ATOMS: atom_id res chain seq x y z
N MET A 1 -13.15 30.20 57.60
CA MET A 1 -12.80 30.49 59.00
C MET A 1 -11.63 29.58 59.40
N CYS A 2 -10.43 30.14 59.67
CA CYS A 2 -9.22 29.52 60.29
C CYS A 2 -8.56 28.27 59.63
N ARG A 3 -7.25 28.01 59.70
CA ARG A 3 -5.97 28.75 59.78
C ARG A 3 -4.86 27.66 59.67
N GLN A 4 -3.76 28.01 59.02
CA GLN A 4 -2.39 27.42 59.00
C GLN A 4 -1.92 26.54 60.18
N ALA A 5 -1.01 25.58 59.90
CA ALA A 5 0.33 25.45 60.50
C ALA A 5 1.08 24.26 59.83
N ASN A 6 2.21 24.36 59.12
CA ASN A 6 3.58 24.86 59.35
C ASN A 6 4.60 23.82 59.86
N ARG A 7 5.76 23.82 59.20
CA ARG A 7 6.89 22.87 59.18
C ARG A 7 7.70 22.78 60.50
N ARG A 8 8.43 21.67 60.70
CA ARG A 8 9.70 21.62 61.45
C ARG A 8 10.72 20.66 60.82
N HIS A 9 11.94 21.16 60.63
CA HIS A 9 13.18 20.41 60.36
C HIS A 9 13.74 19.81 61.66
N ALA A 10 14.40 18.65 61.57
CA ALA A 10 15.47 18.23 62.47
C ALA A 10 16.47 17.32 61.74
N SER A 11 17.74 17.53 62.03
CA SER A 11 18.96 16.94 61.48
C SER A 11 19.28 15.54 62.02
N GLY A 12 20.05 14.74 61.26
CA GLY A 12 20.61 13.47 61.73
C GLY A 12 21.88 13.05 60.97
N GLU A 13 22.97 12.86 61.71
CA GLU A 13 24.32 12.50 61.26
C GLU A 13 24.50 11.05 60.78
N VAL A 14 25.57 10.85 60.00
CA VAL A 14 26.03 9.61 59.36
C VAL A 14 26.80 8.70 60.32
N ARG A 15 26.58 7.38 60.25
CA ARG A 15 27.50 6.36 60.80
C ARG A 15 27.69 5.18 59.82
N LEU A 16 28.93 4.99 59.36
CA LEU A 16 29.35 3.90 58.45
C LEU A 16 29.66 2.60 59.22
N VAL A 17 29.22 1.45 58.69
CA VAL A 17 29.63 0.11 59.12
C VAL A 17 30.16 -0.67 57.91
N ARG A 18 31.36 -1.26 58.04
CA ARG A 18 32.03 -2.12 57.04
C ARG A 18 31.49 -3.55 57.06
N VAL A 19 31.33 -4.16 55.88
CA VAL A 19 31.00 -5.59 55.68
C VAL A 19 32.14 -6.29 54.94
N ALA A 20 32.45 -7.53 55.34
CA ALA A 20 33.54 -8.39 54.85
C ALA A 20 33.24 -9.04 53.47
N PRO A 21 34.26 -9.46 52.68
CA PRO A 21 34.07 -9.97 51.32
C PRO A 21 33.68 -11.46 51.27
N HIS A 22 32.62 -11.78 50.52
CA HIS A 22 32.22 -13.15 50.17
C HIS A 22 33.06 -13.74 49.02
N ASP A 23 33.39 -15.02 49.17
CA ASP A 23 34.28 -15.85 48.35
C ASP A 23 33.79 -16.06 46.90
N ARG A 24 34.54 -15.54 45.92
CA ARG A 24 34.21 -15.58 44.47
C ARG A 24 34.54 -16.91 43.79
N ARG A 25 35.13 -17.91 44.47
CA ARG A 25 35.60 -19.15 43.81
C ARG A 25 34.52 -20.24 43.63
N ALA A 26 33.44 -20.22 44.41
CA ALA A 26 32.37 -21.23 44.31
C ALA A 26 31.42 -21.01 43.12
N VAL A 27 31.19 -19.75 42.72
CA VAL A 27 30.24 -19.40 41.63
C VAL A 27 30.80 -19.73 40.24
N ALA A 28 32.13 -19.67 40.07
CA ALA A 28 32.78 -19.94 38.78
C ALA A 28 32.76 -21.43 38.38
N ARG A 29 32.82 -22.36 39.33
CA ARG A 29 32.73 -23.81 39.05
C ARG A 29 31.32 -24.26 38.65
N ARG A 30 30.27 -23.68 39.23
CA ARG A 30 28.87 -23.98 38.88
C ARG A 30 28.49 -23.46 37.49
N LYS A 31 28.98 -22.28 37.09
CA LYS A 31 28.75 -21.71 35.74
C LYS A 31 29.44 -22.47 34.61
N ARG A 32 30.59 -23.12 34.83
CA ARG A 32 31.27 -23.95 33.81
C ARG A 32 30.59 -25.29 33.56
N GLY A 33 29.98 -25.90 34.58
CA GLY A 33 29.21 -27.15 34.42
C GLY A 33 27.94 -26.95 33.59
N ILE A 34 27.22 -25.86 33.83
CA ILE A 34 25.98 -25.53 33.09
C ILE A 34 26.29 -25.23 31.62
N LYS A 35 27.33 -24.43 31.32
CA LYS A 35 27.72 -24.13 29.92
C LYS A 35 28.11 -25.38 29.11
N ARG A 36 28.76 -26.38 29.71
CA ARG A 36 29.08 -27.63 29.02
C ARG A 36 27.85 -28.50 28.75
N ALA A 37 26.90 -28.55 29.68
CA ALA A 37 25.65 -29.28 29.49
C ALA A 37 24.76 -28.65 28.40
N THR A 38 24.68 -27.31 28.33
CA THR A 38 23.89 -26.60 27.32
C THR A 38 24.46 -26.77 25.91
N VAL A 39 25.78 -26.77 25.74
CA VAL A 39 26.42 -26.99 24.42
C VAL A 39 26.25 -28.43 23.93
N LEU A 40 26.29 -29.42 24.82
CA LEU A 40 26.02 -30.83 24.48
C LEU A 40 24.55 -31.07 24.11
N LEU A 41 23.61 -30.37 24.75
CA LEU A 41 22.18 -30.47 24.42
C LEU A 41 21.86 -29.82 23.07
N LEU A 42 22.46 -28.65 22.78
CA LEU A 42 22.27 -27.94 21.51
C LEU A 42 22.88 -28.69 20.31
N THR A 43 24.03 -29.36 20.52
CA THR A 43 24.64 -30.20 19.48
C THR A 43 23.87 -31.50 19.23
N PHE A 44 23.22 -32.08 20.24
CA PHE A 44 22.31 -33.22 20.03
C PHE A 44 21.03 -32.81 19.29
N LEU A 45 20.45 -31.64 19.61
CA LEU A 45 19.27 -31.11 18.94
C LEU A 45 19.54 -30.77 17.47
N SER A 46 20.70 -30.20 17.14
CA SER A 46 21.07 -29.89 15.75
C SER A 46 21.36 -31.15 14.93
N LEU A 47 21.97 -32.19 15.51
CA LEU A 47 22.14 -33.48 14.84
C LEU A 47 20.80 -34.20 14.62
N SER A 48 19.84 -34.12 15.55
CA SER A 48 18.51 -34.69 15.34
C SER A 48 17.70 -33.97 14.25
N ALA A 49 17.81 -32.64 14.15
CA ALA A 49 17.14 -31.86 13.11
C ALA A 49 17.74 -32.13 11.72
N ALA A 50 19.07 -32.27 11.62
CA ALA A 50 19.73 -32.66 10.37
C ALA A 50 19.35 -34.07 9.91
N CYS A 51 19.19 -35.02 10.84
CA CYS A 51 18.71 -36.36 10.51
C CYS A 51 17.24 -36.40 10.08
N LEU A 52 16.37 -35.56 10.67
CA LEU A 52 14.98 -35.43 10.20
C LEU A 52 14.90 -34.79 8.81
N GLY A 53 15.69 -33.74 8.54
CA GLY A 53 15.71 -33.07 7.23
C GLY A 53 16.14 -34.00 6.09
N ILE A 54 17.17 -34.82 6.32
CA ILE A 54 17.61 -35.83 5.34
C ILE A 54 16.54 -36.91 5.13
N PHE A 55 15.79 -37.28 6.17
CA PHE A 55 14.72 -38.27 6.05
C PHE A 55 13.53 -37.76 5.23
N TYR A 56 13.14 -36.50 5.39
CA TYR A 56 12.09 -35.87 4.57
C TYR A 56 12.51 -35.70 3.11
N CYS A 57 13.75 -35.27 2.83
CA CYS A 57 14.22 -35.17 1.45
C CYS A 57 14.27 -36.52 0.72
N VAL A 58 14.57 -37.62 1.43
CA VAL A 58 14.56 -38.96 0.84
C VAL A 58 13.13 -39.45 0.61
N ILE A 59 12.18 -39.13 1.49
CA ILE A 59 10.76 -39.45 1.28
C ILE A 59 10.21 -38.67 0.09
N ASP A 60 10.48 -37.37 -0.02
CA ASP A 60 10.01 -36.55 -1.14
C ASP A 60 10.60 -37.01 -2.48
N PHE A 61 11.88 -37.42 -2.50
CA PHE A 61 12.51 -37.96 -3.71
C PHE A 61 11.89 -39.31 -4.12
N ILE A 62 11.60 -40.19 -3.16
CA ILE A 62 10.95 -41.48 -3.42
C ILE A 62 9.48 -41.28 -3.85
N PHE A 63 8.76 -40.33 -3.25
CA PHE A 63 7.37 -40.03 -3.59
C PHE A 63 7.24 -39.38 -4.97
N PHE A 64 8.21 -38.54 -5.34
CA PHE A 64 8.29 -37.93 -6.67
C PHE A 64 8.59 -38.96 -7.77
N ASP A 65 9.53 -39.89 -7.53
CA ASP A 65 9.82 -41.00 -8.48
C ASP A 65 8.62 -41.96 -8.62
N LEU A 66 7.87 -42.19 -7.53
CA LEU A 66 6.68 -43.06 -7.56
C LEU A 66 5.52 -42.42 -8.36
N LEU A 67 5.26 -41.12 -8.15
CA LEU A 67 4.22 -40.36 -8.88
C LEU A 67 4.58 -40.14 -10.36
N ALA A 68 5.88 -39.97 -10.67
CA ALA A 68 6.36 -39.90 -12.04
C ALA A 68 6.22 -41.24 -12.79
N SER A 69 6.29 -42.37 -12.07
CA SER A 69 6.13 -43.72 -12.65
C SER A 69 4.67 -44.11 -12.91
N GLU A 70 3.72 -43.63 -12.10
CA GLU A 70 2.29 -43.92 -12.28
C GLU A 70 1.63 -43.01 -13.34
N SER A 71 2.10 -41.77 -13.53
CA SER A 71 1.52 -40.82 -14.50
C SER A 71 1.96 -41.03 -15.96
N MET A 72 2.98 -41.86 -16.21
CA MET A 72 3.60 -42.05 -17.53
C MET A 72 3.34 -43.42 -18.17
N SER A 73 2.28 -44.12 -17.75
CA SER A 73 1.90 -45.43 -18.34
C SER A 73 0.50 -45.50 -18.98
N GLU A 74 -0.25 -44.39 -19.08
CA GLU A 74 -1.59 -44.33 -19.67
C GLU A 74 -1.75 -43.39 -20.89
N LEU A 75 -0.67 -43.13 -21.64
CA LEU A 75 -0.74 -42.36 -22.90
C LEU A 75 0.01 -43.05 -24.04
N ALA A 76 -0.41 -44.27 -24.36
CA ALA A 76 -0.04 -44.91 -25.62
C ALA A 76 -1.19 -45.76 -26.17
N GLU A 77 -1.54 -45.45 -27.43
CA GLU A 77 -2.41 -46.20 -28.36
C GLU A 77 -3.92 -46.04 -28.22
N GLU A 78 -4.47 -45.02 -28.89
CA GLU A 78 -5.75 -45.17 -29.57
C GLU A 78 -5.67 -44.58 -30.99
N LYS A 79 -5.82 -45.45 -32.01
CA LYS A 79 -5.83 -45.11 -33.43
C LYS A 79 -7.21 -44.60 -33.84
N LEU A 80 -7.30 -43.36 -34.29
CA LEU A 80 -8.49 -42.81 -34.94
C LEU A 80 -8.55 -43.24 -36.43
N PRO A 81 -9.72 -43.64 -36.96
CA PRO A 81 -9.86 -44.05 -38.36
C PRO A 81 -9.95 -42.86 -39.33
N GLU A 82 -9.26 -42.98 -40.46
CA GLU A 82 -9.43 -42.14 -41.66
C GLU A 82 -10.80 -42.43 -42.32
N GLU A 83 -11.74 -41.49 -42.24
CA GLU A 83 -12.55 -41.02 -43.38
C GLU A 83 -13.51 -39.90 -42.96
N ILE A 84 -13.88 -39.06 -43.93
CA ILE A 84 -14.77 -37.89 -43.88
C ILE A 84 -14.03 -36.55 -43.72
N LEU A 85 -13.22 -36.23 -44.74
CA LEU A 85 -13.01 -34.84 -45.15
C LEU A 85 -14.18 -34.45 -46.07
N GLY A 86 -15.19 -33.79 -45.52
CA GLY A 86 -16.07 -32.92 -46.30
C GLY A 86 -15.29 -31.68 -46.73
N GLU A 87 -15.60 -31.12 -47.91
CA GLU A 87 -14.94 -29.92 -48.43
C GLU A 87 -14.97 -28.77 -47.41
N PRO A 88 -13.89 -27.98 -47.28
CA PRO A 88 -13.86 -26.87 -46.33
C PRO A 88 -14.91 -25.83 -46.75
N ALA A 89 -15.89 -25.61 -45.87
CA ALA A 89 -16.84 -24.52 -46.01
C ALA A 89 -16.07 -23.19 -46.04
N ALA A 90 -16.36 -22.36 -47.05
CA ALA A 90 -15.78 -21.03 -47.18
C ALA A 90 -16.10 -20.19 -45.95
N VAL A 91 -15.07 -19.87 -45.15
CA VAL A 91 -15.16 -18.91 -44.06
C VAL A 91 -15.45 -17.55 -44.68
N ASN A 92 -16.62 -17.00 -44.39
CA ASN A 92 -17.01 -15.69 -44.87
C ASN A 92 -16.17 -14.64 -44.10
N PRO A 93 -15.54 -13.65 -44.74
CA PRO A 93 -14.70 -12.65 -44.07
C PRO A 93 -15.42 -11.78 -43.02
N GLY A 94 -16.74 -11.95 -42.85
CA GLY A 94 -17.56 -11.29 -41.83
C GLY A 94 -17.60 -11.99 -40.47
N ASP A 95 -17.18 -13.25 -40.36
CA ASP A 95 -17.23 -14.01 -39.09
C ASP A 95 -16.00 -13.79 -38.19
N LEU A 96 -15.02 -13.01 -38.66
CA LEU A 96 -13.80 -12.63 -37.92
C LEU A 96 -13.87 -11.25 -37.25
N VAL A 97 -15.05 -10.62 -37.21
CA VAL A 97 -15.28 -9.38 -36.46
C VAL A 97 -16.48 -9.55 -35.52
N ARG A 98 -16.30 -10.45 -34.56
CA ARG A 98 -16.74 -10.21 -33.19
C ARG A 98 -15.52 -10.40 -32.31
N LEU A 99 -14.62 -9.43 -32.39
CA LEU A 99 -13.84 -9.05 -31.21
C LEU A 99 -14.86 -8.93 -30.09
N ALA A 100 -14.62 -9.65 -28.99
CA ALA A 100 -15.41 -9.49 -27.78
C ALA A 100 -15.56 -7.98 -27.55
N GLU A 101 -16.79 -7.47 -27.65
CA GLU A 101 -17.11 -6.20 -27.02
C GLU A 101 -16.62 -6.37 -25.58
N GLU A 102 -15.58 -5.64 -25.20
CA GLU A 102 -15.18 -5.52 -23.81
C GLU A 102 -16.47 -5.20 -23.06
N ALA A 103 -16.93 -6.13 -22.23
CA ALA A 103 -18.14 -5.92 -21.46
C ALA A 103 -17.95 -4.58 -20.73
N GLU A 104 -18.90 -3.65 -20.91
CA GLU A 104 -18.94 -2.39 -20.16
C GLU A 104 -18.60 -2.72 -18.70
N PRO A 105 -17.62 -2.03 -18.08
CA PRO A 105 -17.18 -2.35 -16.74
C PRO A 105 -18.41 -2.35 -15.82
N ALA A 106 -18.58 -3.44 -15.07
CA ALA A 106 -19.71 -3.56 -14.16
C ALA A 106 -19.72 -2.38 -13.18
N VAL A 107 -20.88 -1.76 -13.01
CA VAL A 107 -21.05 -0.66 -12.05
C VAL A 107 -20.87 -1.24 -10.64
N PRO A 108 -19.96 -0.71 -9.81
CA PRO A 108 -19.74 -1.28 -8.48
C PRO A 108 -20.97 -1.17 -7.59
N LEU A 109 -21.25 -2.22 -6.83
CA LEU A 109 -22.34 -2.29 -5.86
C LEU A 109 -21.81 -2.11 -4.43
N ILE A 110 -22.32 -1.09 -3.74
CA ILE A 110 -21.90 -0.73 -2.38
C ILE A 110 -22.96 -1.21 -1.38
N ALA A 111 -22.60 -2.17 -0.52
CA ALA A 111 -23.44 -2.55 0.61
C ALA A 111 -23.23 -1.57 1.78
N ILE A 112 -24.31 -0.90 2.19
CA ILE A 112 -24.30 0.10 3.26
C ILE A 112 -25.15 -0.43 4.41
N ASP A 113 -24.52 -0.66 5.54
CA ASP A 113 -25.11 -1.23 6.74
C ASP A 113 -25.36 -0.15 7.79
N ALA A 114 -26.62 0.22 7.97
CA ALA A 114 -27.03 1.03 9.12
C ALA A 114 -27.08 0.13 10.35
N GLY A 115 -26.07 0.24 11.23
CA GLY A 115 -25.97 -0.51 12.48
C GLY A 115 -27.26 -0.45 13.30
N HIS A 116 -27.49 -1.49 14.12
CA HIS A 116 -28.68 -1.63 14.98
C HIS A 116 -30.00 -1.61 14.19
N GLY A 117 -31.13 -1.29 14.83
CA GLY A 117 -32.48 -1.24 14.24
C GLY A 117 -33.46 -2.23 14.86
N GLY A 118 -34.76 -1.96 14.71
CA GLY A 118 -35.81 -2.75 15.37
C GLY A 118 -35.89 -2.43 16.85
N GLU A 119 -35.74 -3.46 17.69
CA GLU A 119 -35.73 -3.32 19.16
C GLU A 119 -34.33 -2.97 19.69
N ASP A 120 -33.29 -3.15 18.88
CA ASP A 120 -31.93 -2.72 19.18
C ASP A 120 -31.75 -1.25 18.78
N GLU A 121 -31.81 -0.35 19.76
CA GLU A 121 -31.64 1.09 19.52
C GLU A 121 -30.16 1.50 19.37
N GLY A 122 -29.22 0.61 19.70
CA GLY A 122 -27.81 0.95 19.91
C GLY A 122 -27.60 1.82 21.15
N CYS A 123 -26.54 2.63 21.17
CA CYS A 123 -26.38 3.62 22.21
C CYS A 123 -27.43 4.73 22.10
N SER A 124 -27.92 5.22 23.24
CA SER A 124 -28.96 6.25 23.30
C SER A 124 -28.69 7.22 24.44
N ARG A 125 -28.76 8.53 24.14
CA ARG A 125 -28.57 9.60 25.13
C ARG A 125 -29.44 10.80 24.80
N ASP A 126 -30.12 11.36 25.80
CA ASP A 126 -30.99 12.54 25.66
C ASP A 126 -32.01 12.45 24.51
N GLY A 127 -32.53 11.25 24.24
CA GLY A 127 -33.52 11.00 23.19
C GLY A 127 -32.96 10.92 21.77
N VAL A 128 -31.64 10.88 21.61
CA VAL A 128 -30.96 10.59 20.33
C VAL A 128 -30.53 9.13 20.35
N MET A 129 -31.08 8.33 19.43
CA MET A 129 -30.78 6.91 19.26
C MET A 129 -29.77 6.70 18.13
N GLU A 130 -28.76 5.87 18.37
CA GLU A 130 -27.76 5.49 17.38
C GLU A 130 -28.40 4.92 16.11
N SER A 131 -29.33 3.98 16.26
CA SER A 131 -30.00 3.31 15.14
C SER A 131 -30.70 4.28 14.16
N GLU A 132 -31.20 5.43 14.66
CA GLU A 132 -31.82 6.48 13.85
C GLU A 132 -30.77 7.33 13.11
N VAL A 133 -29.69 7.71 13.79
CA VAL A 133 -28.56 8.45 13.18
C VAL A 133 -27.92 7.60 12.09
N ASN A 134 -27.67 6.31 12.35
CA ASN A 134 -27.08 5.37 11.41
C ASN A 134 -27.94 5.22 10.14
N LEU A 135 -29.27 5.08 10.29
CA LEU A 135 -30.17 4.95 9.14
C LEU A 135 -30.19 6.23 8.30
N ALA A 136 -30.26 7.41 8.94
CA ALA A 136 -30.25 8.69 8.25
C ALA A 136 -28.95 8.91 7.47
N LEU A 137 -27.79 8.59 8.07
CA LEU A 137 -26.49 8.66 7.41
C LEU A 137 -26.38 7.66 6.24
N ALA A 138 -26.83 6.42 6.44
CA ALA A 138 -26.81 5.39 5.39
C ALA A 138 -27.63 5.81 4.16
N GLN A 139 -28.83 6.38 4.37
CA GLN A 139 -29.67 6.89 3.27
C GLN A 139 -29.02 8.06 2.52
N ARG A 140 -28.40 9.02 3.25
CA ARG A 140 -27.66 10.13 2.62
C ARG A 140 -26.45 9.64 1.83
N LEU A 141 -25.67 8.73 2.40
CA LEU A 141 -24.51 8.13 1.74
C LEU A 141 -24.97 7.40 0.46
N SER A 142 -26.02 6.59 0.55
CA SER A 142 -26.62 5.90 -0.59
C SER A 142 -27.00 6.87 -1.71
N GLY A 143 -27.73 7.94 -1.41
CA GLY A 143 -28.11 8.94 -2.43
C GLY A 143 -26.92 9.65 -3.07
N LYS A 144 -25.85 9.92 -2.31
CA LYS A 144 -24.62 10.53 -2.85
C LYS A 144 -23.87 9.56 -3.78
N LEU A 145 -23.73 8.30 -3.37
CA LEU A 145 -23.06 7.28 -4.17
C LEU A 145 -23.82 7.00 -5.47
N GLN A 146 -25.15 6.92 -5.42
CA GLN A 146 -25.99 6.84 -6.62
C GLN A 146 -25.78 8.06 -7.54
N GLY A 147 -25.64 9.26 -6.97
CA GLY A 147 -25.31 10.47 -7.73
C GLY A 147 -23.92 10.45 -8.38
N LEU A 148 -22.98 9.66 -7.86
CA LEU A 148 -21.66 9.42 -8.44
C LEU A 148 -21.66 8.26 -9.45
N GLY A 149 -22.79 7.57 -9.63
CA GLY A 149 -22.96 6.48 -10.58
C GLY A 149 -22.76 5.08 -10.01
N PHE A 150 -22.63 4.92 -8.69
CA PHE A 150 -22.56 3.60 -8.04
C PHE A 150 -23.95 2.98 -7.84
N GLU A 151 -24.01 1.65 -7.83
CA GLU A 151 -25.17 0.94 -7.30
C GLU A 151 -25.04 0.83 -5.78
N THR A 152 -26.17 0.83 -5.07
CA THR A 152 -26.17 0.76 -3.61
C THR A 152 -27.20 -0.23 -3.10
N LEU A 153 -26.84 -0.95 -2.04
CA LEU A 153 -27.70 -1.82 -1.28
C LEU A 153 -27.72 -1.34 0.18
N LEU A 154 -28.87 -0.89 0.65
CA LEU A 154 -29.09 -0.71 2.09
C LEU A 154 -29.35 -2.08 2.73
N ILE A 155 -28.49 -2.47 3.69
CA ILE A 155 -28.70 -3.72 4.45
C ILE A 155 -29.99 -3.63 5.27
N ARG A 156 -30.26 -2.46 5.85
CA ARG A 156 -31.52 -2.10 6.52
C ARG A 156 -32.09 -0.81 5.92
N GLU A 157 -33.37 -0.82 5.56
CA GLU A 157 -34.04 0.29 4.85
C GLU A 157 -34.98 1.12 5.74
N ASP A 158 -35.37 0.59 6.90
CA ASP A 158 -36.35 1.20 7.80
C ASP A 158 -35.95 1.09 9.28
N HIS A 159 -36.72 1.72 10.16
CA HIS A 159 -36.45 1.76 11.60
C HIS A 159 -36.85 0.47 12.34
N GLY A 160 -37.87 -0.25 11.86
CA GLY A 160 -38.48 -1.38 12.58
C GLY A 160 -37.86 -2.75 12.29
N THR A 161 -37.02 -2.84 11.26
CA THR A 161 -36.36 -4.09 10.87
C THR A 161 -35.23 -4.46 11.84
N GLN A 162 -35.42 -5.56 12.58
CA GLN A 162 -34.40 -6.22 13.40
C GLN A 162 -33.54 -7.13 12.52
N MET A 163 -32.20 -7.03 12.64
CA MET A 163 -31.26 -7.92 11.94
C MET A 163 -30.09 -8.31 12.83
N SER A 164 -29.78 -9.59 12.87
CA SER A 164 -28.55 -10.15 13.45
C SER A 164 -27.32 -9.78 12.62
N LEU A 165 -26.13 -9.92 13.21
CA LEU A 165 -24.87 -9.65 12.51
C LEU A 165 -24.63 -10.63 11.34
N GLU A 166 -25.07 -11.89 11.49
CA GLU A 166 -24.98 -12.92 10.44
C GLU A 166 -25.87 -12.57 9.25
N GLU A 167 -27.13 -12.18 9.47
CA GLU A 167 -28.04 -11.77 8.40
C GLU A 167 -27.52 -10.54 7.61
N ARG A 168 -26.85 -9.60 8.28
CA ARG A 168 -26.24 -8.42 7.63
C ARG A 168 -25.14 -8.84 6.66
N VAL A 169 -24.22 -9.67 7.13
CA VAL A 169 -23.09 -10.18 6.35
C VAL A 169 -23.57 -11.07 5.21
N GLU A 170 -24.52 -11.97 5.46
CA GLU A 170 -25.09 -12.83 4.41
C GLU A 170 -25.81 -12.02 3.34
N LYS A 171 -26.57 -10.99 3.73
CA LYS A 171 -27.25 -10.10 2.77
C LYS A 171 -26.25 -9.37 1.88
N ALA A 172 -25.13 -8.90 2.43
CA ALA A 172 -24.06 -8.26 1.67
C ALA A 172 -23.32 -9.25 0.76
N GLY A 173 -22.95 -10.43 1.26
CA GLY A 173 -22.23 -11.44 0.49
C GLY A 173 -23.07 -12.02 -0.67
N ASN A 174 -24.37 -12.19 -0.45
CA ASN A 174 -25.28 -12.76 -1.46
C ASN A 174 -25.72 -11.74 -2.53
N SER A 175 -25.49 -10.45 -2.34
CA SER A 175 -25.91 -9.43 -3.31
C SER A 175 -24.93 -9.23 -4.46
N GLY A 176 -23.69 -9.73 -4.33
CA GLY A 176 -22.61 -9.41 -5.25
C GLY A 176 -22.03 -8.01 -5.02
N ALA A 177 -22.14 -7.47 -3.79
CA ALA A 177 -21.50 -6.21 -3.44
C ALA A 177 -19.98 -6.28 -3.63
N ASP A 178 -19.36 -5.17 -4.02
CA ASP A 178 -17.92 -5.04 -4.17
C ASP A 178 -17.26 -4.61 -2.86
N ILE A 179 -17.98 -3.86 -2.01
CA ILE A 179 -17.54 -3.46 -0.67
C ILE A 179 -18.70 -3.41 0.32
N TYR A 180 -18.37 -3.46 1.62
CA TYR A 180 -19.30 -3.33 2.74
C TYR A 180 -18.89 -2.19 3.68
N VAL A 181 -19.82 -1.28 3.97
CA VAL A 181 -19.60 -0.13 4.87
C VAL A 181 -20.66 -0.14 5.96
N SER A 182 -20.27 -0.44 7.20
CA SER A 182 -21.14 -0.34 8.37
C SER A 182 -20.99 1.01 9.06
N ILE A 183 -22.10 1.65 9.42
CA ILE A 183 -22.14 2.98 10.02
C ILE A 183 -22.68 2.86 11.44
N HIS A 184 -21.91 3.37 12.40
CA HIS A 184 -22.17 3.32 13.83
C HIS A 184 -21.87 4.65 14.55
N GLN A 185 -22.36 4.76 15.78
CA GLN A 185 -22.01 5.84 16.70
C GLN A 185 -21.43 5.26 17.99
N ASN A 186 -20.33 5.85 18.44
CA ASN A 186 -19.65 5.36 19.62
C ASN A 186 -20.31 5.91 20.90
N ALA A 187 -20.01 5.28 22.04
CA ALA A 187 -20.38 5.77 23.35
C ALA A 187 -19.36 5.31 24.40
N CYS A 188 -19.18 6.14 25.43
CA CYS A 188 -18.33 5.84 26.58
C CYS A 188 -19.09 6.05 27.90
N GLU A 189 -18.50 5.60 29.01
CA GLU A 189 -19.04 5.81 30.35
C GLU A 189 -19.14 7.31 30.71
N GLU A 190 -20.03 7.68 31.64
CA GLU A 190 -20.28 9.08 32.01
C GLU A 190 -19.04 9.83 32.51
N SER A 191 -18.05 9.12 33.06
CA SER A 191 -16.78 9.72 33.48
C SER A 191 -15.89 10.17 32.33
N GLU A 192 -16.21 9.78 31.10
CA GLU A 192 -15.40 10.02 29.89
C GLU A 192 -16.16 10.80 28.80
N GLU A 193 -17.21 11.54 29.16
CA GLU A 193 -18.07 12.29 28.21
C GLU A 193 -17.36 13.34 27.33
N THR A 194 -16.08 13.59 27.58
CA THR A 194 -15.23 14.46 26.75
C THR A 194 -14.57 13.73 25.58
N VAL A 195 -14.62 12.40 25.52
CA VAL A 195 -14.11 11.63 24.37
C VAL A 195 -14.89 12.04 23.13
N SER A 196 -14.17 12.21 22.02
CA SER A 196 -14.74 12.66 20.74
C SER A 196 -13.91 12.15 19.57
N GLY A 197 -14.48 12.23 18.37
CA GLY A 197 -13.82 11.99 17.11
C GLY A 197 -14.35 10.78 16.35
N ILE A 198 -13.84 10.63 15.14
CA ILE A 198 -14.18 9.55 14.22
C ILE A 198 -13.12 8.47 14.34
N GLU A 199 -13.53 7.20 14.38
CA GLU A 199 -12.65 6.04 14.20
C GLU A 199 -13.25 5.10 13.17
N THR A 200 -12.39 4.42 12.41
CA THR A 200 -12.83 3.46 11.40
C THR A 200 -12.11 2.14 11.62
N TRP A 201 -12.84 1.04 11.55
CA TRP A 201 -12.35 -0.29 11.86
C TRP A 201 -12.36 -1.18 10.61
N TYR A 202 -11.34 -2.00 10.45
CA TYR A 202 -11.22 -2.99 9.37
C TYR A 202 -10.60 -4.29 9.89
N TYR A 203 -10.81 -5.39 9.17
CA TYR A 203 -10.22 -6.68 9.53
C TYR A 203 -8.74 -6.76 9.10
N GLU A 204 -7.86 -7.17 10.01
CA GLU A 204 -6.40 -7.02 9.90
C GLU A 204 -5.77 -7.70 8.66
N ASP A 205 -6.31 -8.86 8.25
CA ASP A 205 -5.71 -9.67 7.17
C ASP A 205 -6.17 -9.25 5.75
N ARG A 206 -6.73 -8.05 5.57
CA ARG A 206 -7.22 -7.59 4.25
C ARG A 206 -6.76 -6.16 3.94
N GLU A 207 -5.72 -6.05 3.12
CA GLU A 207 -5.16 -4.76 2.64
C GLU A 207 -6.20 -3.89 1.93
N GLU A 208 -7.12 -4.49 1.17
CA GLU A 208 -8.21 -3.78 0.50
C GLU A 208 -9.16 -3.14 1.53
N SER A 209 -9.39 -3.81 2.66
CA SER A 209 -10.23 -3.30 3.75
C SER A 209 -9.52 -2.17 4.51
N ARG A 210 -8.21 -2.29 4.73
CA ARG A 210 -7.37 -1.22 5.29
C ARG A 210 -7.46 0.03 4.42
N ARG A 211 -7.26 -0.11 3.10
CA ARG A 211 -7.34 1.00 2.15
C ARG A 211 -8.72 1.63 2.13
N LEU A 212 -9.78 0.82 2.07
CA LEU A 212 -11.17 1.30 2.12
C LEU A 212 -11.43 2.11 3.39
N ALA A 213 -11.08 1.57 4.55
CA ALA A 213 -11.26 2.23 5.84
C ALA A 213 -10.52 3.56 5.90
N GLN A 214 -9.24 3.59 5.46
CA GLN A 214 -8.44 4.81 5.48
C GLN A 214 -9.03 5.91 4.58
N LEU A 215 -9.52 5.56 3.39
CA LEU A 215 -10.10 6.53 2.46
C LEU A 215 -11.42 7.12 3.00
N ILE A 216 -12.31 6.26 3.51
CA ILE A 216 -13.58 6.68 4.12
C ILE A 216 -13.31 7.56 5.34
N HIS A 217 -12.36 7.13 6.20
CA HIS A 217 -11.94 7.86 7.39
C HIS A 217 -11.43 9.26 7.04
N ASN A 218 -10.45 9.35 6.14
CA ASN A 218 -9.83 10.61 5.73
C ASN A 218 -10.87 11.58 5.17
N GLY A 219 -11.75 11.10 4.28
CA GLY A 219 -12.82 11.93 3.71
C GLY A 219 -13.78 12.44 4.77
N ALA A 220 -14.21 11.59 5.70
CA ALA A 220 -15.12 11.97 6.79
C ALA A 220 -14.48 12.99 7.73
N VAL A 221 -13.23 12.78 8.15
CA VAL A 221 -12.45 13.71 9.00
C VAL A 221 -12.24 15.05 8.30
N GLU A 222 -11.81 15.05 7.02
CA GLU A 222 -11.55 16.28 6.25
C GLU A 222 -12.81 17.15 6.13
N LYS A 223 -13.97 16.54 5.83
CA LYS A 223 -15.22 17.29 5.62
C LYS A 223 -15.84 17.82 6.91
N THR A 224 -15.65 17.10 8.00
CA THR A 224 -16.25 17.45 9.30
C THR A 224 -15.35 18.34 10.13
N GLY A 225 -14.03 18.18 10.03
CA GLY A 225 -13.06 18.71 10.97
C GLY A 225 -13.10 18.02 12.34
N ALA A 226 -13.67 16.80 12.40
CA ALA A 226 -13.73 16.00 13.62
C ALA A 226 -12.32 15.63 14.10
N PHE A 227 -12.20 15.28 15.39
CA PHE A 227 -10.96 14.75 15.91
C PHE A 227 -10.65 13.41 15.24
N ASP A 228 -9.45 13.30 14.68
CA ASP A 228 -8.95 12.10 13.99
C ASP A 228 -8.53 11.06 15.04
N ARG A 229 -9.23 9.93 15.08
CA ARG A 229 -8.88 8.78 15.93
C ARG A 229 -8.37 7.60 15.12
N GLU A 230 -8.00 7.83 13.86
CA GLU A 230 -7.37 6.90 12.92
C GLU A 230 -8.27 5.73 12.46
N ALA A 231 -7.84 5.10 11.36
CA ALA A 231 -8.34 3.80 10.93
C ALA A 231 -7.53 2.69 11.62
N LYS A 232 -8.20 1.68 12.18
CA LYS A 232 -7.59 0.66 13.05
C LYS A 232 -7.98 -0.75 12.61
N ALA A 233 -7.00 -1.64 12.67
CA ALA A 233 -7.23 -3.07 12.51
C ALA A 233 -7.95 -3.65 13.74
N THR A 234 -8.81 -4.64 13.54
CA THR A 234 -9.50 -5.39 14.60
C THR A 234 -9.85 -6.81 14.13
N ASP A 235 -9.82 -7.77 15.05
CA ASP A 235 -10.34 -9.13 14.89
C ASP A 235 -11.66 -9.36 15.65
N GLU A 236 -12.13 -8.35 16.38
CA GLU A 236 -13.26 -8.46 17.32
C GLU A 236 -14.62 -8.21 16.65
N LEU A 237 -14.66 -7.30 15.66
CA LEU A 237 -15.91 -6.85 15.03
C LEU A 237 -16.39 -7.84 13.96
N TYR A 238 -17.49 -8.56 14.27
CA TYR A 238 -18.04 -9.62 13.43
C TYR A 238 -18.28 -9.20 11.97
N VAL A 239 -18.92 -8.04 11.74
CA VAL A 239 -19.38 -7.66 10.40
C VAL A 239 -18.25 -7.36 9.42
N VAL A 240 -17.10 -6.87 9.91
CA VAL A 240 -15.91 -6.65 9.07
C VAL A 240 -15.06 -7.90 8.93
N ARG A 241 -15.10 -8.80 9.92
CA ARG A 241 -14.35 -10.07 9.89
C ARG A 241 -14.99 -11.12 8.97
N GLU A 242 -16.30 -11.32 9.10
CA GLU A 242 -17.01 -12.43 8.46
C GLU A 242 -17.53 -12.09 7.07
N THR A 243 -17.50 -10.82 6.67
CA THR A 243 -17.94 -10.42 5.34
C THR A 243 -16.98 -10.90 4.26
N SER A 244 -17.54 -11.35 3.14
CA SER A 244 -16.78 -11.93 2.04
C SER A 244 -16.06 -10.87 1.21
N VAL A 245 -16.47 -9.61 1.30
CA VAL A 245 -15.98 -8.49 0.49
C VAL A 245 -15.10 -7.55 1.33
N PRO A 246 -14.26 -6.68 0.73
CA PRO A 246 -13.57 -5.63 1.48
C PRO A 246 -14.54 -4.79 2.32
N ALA A 247 -14.19 -4.53 3.57
CA ALA A 247 -15.15 -3.99 4.53
C ALA A 247 -14.56 -3.08 5.61
N CYS A 248 -15.37 -2.12 6.03
CA CYS A 248 -15.06 -1.31 7.19
C CYS A 248 -16.32 -0.99 8.02
N LEU A 249 -16.11 -0.66 9.29
CA LEU A 249 -17.10 -0.09 10.18
C LEU A 249 -16.62 1.29 10.61
N ILE A 250 -17.40 2.33 10.38
CA ILE A 250 -17.07 3.70 10.80
C ILE A 250 -17.93 4.11 11.99
N GLU A 251 -17.26 4.53 13.05
CA GLU A 251 -17.84 5.22 14.20
C GLU A 251 -17.77 6.73 13.93
N THR A 252 -18.90 7.36 13.61
CA THR A 252 -18.89 8.74 13.09
C THR A 252 -18.81 9.84 14.17
N GLY A 253 -18.76 9.45 15.44
CA GLY A 253 -18.64 10.31 16.62
C GLY A 253 -19.20 9.62 17.86
N PHE A 254 -19.15 10.30 19.01
CA PHE A 254 -19.61 9.76 20.30
C PHE A 254 -20.96 10.36 20.72
N LEU A 255 -22.02 9.55 20.81
CA LEU A 255 -23.31 10.01 21.35
C LEU A 255 -23.26 10.34 22.84
N SER A 256 -22.28 9.82 23.59
CA SER A 256 -22.02 10.22 24.98
C SER A 256 -21.56 11.69 25.07
N ASN A 257 -20.85 12.20 24.07
CA ASN A 257 -20.38 13.58 24.02
C ASN A 257 -21.50 14.53 23.58
N SER A 258 -21.83 15.51 24.43
CA SER A 258 -22.95 16.44 24.16
C SER A 258 -22.78 17.28 22.89
N ALA A 259 -21.56 17.70 22.56
CA ALA A 259 -21.30 18.50 21.37
C ALA A 259 -21.39 17.64 20.10
N GLU A 260 -20.83 16.43 20.11
CA GLU A 260 -20.94 15.51 18.98
C GLU A 260 -22.37 15.00 18.81
N ARG A 261 -23.09 14.67 19.88
CA ARG A 261 -24.52 14.32 19.80
C ARG A 261 -25.35 15.41 19.14
N GLN A 262 -25.11 16.68 19.48
CA GLN A 262 -25.78 17.82 18.82
C GLN A 262 -25.40 17.91 17.33
N ALA A 263 -24.13 17.69 16.99
CA ALA A 263 -23.66 17.70 15.62
C ALA A 263 -24.26 16.54 14.81
N LEU A 264 -24.18 15.31 15.31
CA LEU A 264 -24.73 14.08 14.72
C LEU A 264 -26.24 14.14 14.50
N SER A 265 -26.97 14.91 15.30
CA SER A 265 -28.40 15.16 15.12
C SER A 265 -28.71 16.22 14.06
N SER A 266 -27.70 16.92 13.53
CA SER A 266 -27.89 18.02 12.60
C SER A 266 -27.74 17.57 11.14
N ASP A 267 -28.67 18.00 10.28
CA ASP A 267 -28.63 17.73 8.85
C ASP A 267 -27.31 18.17 8.20
N ALA A 268 -26.79 19.34 8.61
CA ALA A 268 -25.58 19.91 8.02
C ALA A 268 -24.32 19.09 8.31
N TYR A 269 -24.22 18.49 9.52
CA TYR A 269 -23.08 17.64 9.86
C TYR A 269 -23.21 16.26 9.22
N GLN A 270 -24.41 15.66 9.24
CA GLN A 270 -24.66 14.40 8.54
C GLN A 270 -24.39 14.49 7.03
N GLU A 271 -24.70 15.64 6.42
CA GLU A 271 -24.39 15.89 5.01
C GLU A 271 -22.88 15.89 4.74
N LYS A 272 -22.10 16.51 5.63
CA LYS A 272 -20.63 16.52 5.56
C LYS A 272 -20.04 15.12 5.74
N LEU A 273 -20.53 14.36 6.72
CA LEU A 273 -20.14 12.97 6.93
C LEU A 273 -20.40 12.14 5.66
N ALA A 274 -21.63 12.18 5.15
CA ALA A 274 -22.00 11.44 3.96
C ALA A 274 -21.21 11.88 2.71
N GLU A 275 -20.90 13.18 2.57
CA GLU A 275 -20.03 13.69 1.50
C GLU A 275 -18.61 13.15 1.62
N GLY A 276 -18.03 13.18 2.83
CA GLY A 276 -16.67 12.68 3.08
C GLY A 276 -16.55 11.17 2.83
N MET A 277 -17.49 10.38 3.36
CA MET A 277 -17.53 8.95 3.12
C MET A 277 -17.70 8.62 1.63
N ALA A 278 -18.59 9.32 0.91
CA ALA A 278 -18.78 9.13 -0.52
C ALA A 278 -17.51 9.46 -1.33
N GLN A 279 -16.78 10.51 -0.96
CA GLN A 279 -15.50 10.85 -1.58
C GLN A 279 -14.43 9.78 -1.34
N GLY A 280 -14.36 9.21 -0.14
CA GLY A 280 -13.48 8.10 0.17
C GLY A 280 -13.77 6.86 -0.67
N ILE A 281 -15.06 6.51 -0.81
CA ILE A 281 -15.50 5.39 -1.67
C ILE A 281 -15.21 5.67 -3.15
N ASP A 282 -15.43 6.90 -3.62
CA ASP A 282 -15.09 7.28 -5.00
C ASP A 282 -13.60 7.10 -5.28
N LEU A 283 -12.71 7.54 -4.37
CA LEU A 283 -11.26 7.32 -4.48
C LEU A 283 -10.86 5.84 -4.39
N TYR A 284 -11.68 5.01 -3.74
CA TYR A 284 -11.43 3.58 -3.66
C TYR A 284 -11.55 2.93 -5.05
N PHE A 285 -12.61 3.24 -5.80
CA PHE A 285 -12.86 2.70 -7.15
C PHE A 285 -12.21 3.51 -8.28
N HIS A 286 -12.03 4.81 -8.08
CA HIS A 286 -11.46 5.73 -9.06
C HIS A 286 -10.20 6.41 -8.47
N PRO A 287 -9.13 5.64 -8.22
CA PRO A 287 -7.92 6.18 -7.63
C PRO A 287 -7.26 7.22 -8.52
N LYS A 288 -6.54 8.14 -7.88
CA LYS A 288 -5.56 9.00 -8.57
C LYS A 288 -4.39 8.14 -9.04
N THR A 289 -3.48 8.68 -9.85
CA THR A 289 -2.32 7.92 -10.34
C THR A 289 -1.01 8.50 -9.85
N MET A 290 -0.16 7.66 -9.28
CA MET A 290 1.20 8.01 -8.91
C MET A 290 2.18 7.12 -9.67
N TYR A 291 3.25 7.72 -10.19
CA TYR A 291 4.38 7.02 -10.79
C TYR A 291 5.57 7.20 -9.85
N LEU A 292 5.93 6.14 -9.14
CA LEU A 292 7.18 6.11 -8.39
C LEU A 292 8.32 5.98 -9.38
N THR A 293 9.25 6.94 -9.34
CA THR A 293 10.39 6.97 -10.26
C THR A 293 11.70 7.12 -9.51
N PHE A 294 12.69 6.32 -9.89
CA PHE A 294 14.00 6.25 -9.23
C PHE A 294 15.11 6.56 -10.22
N ASP A 295 15.99 7.49 -9.86
CA ASP A 295 17.15 7.90 -10.65
C ASP A 295 18.46 7.33 -10.07
N ASP A 296 19.46 7.20 -10.94
CA ASP A 296 20.89 6.91 -10.67
C ASP A 296 21.32 5.45 -10.51
N GLY A 297 20.42 4.53 -10.20
CA GLY A 297 20.73 3.11 -10.05
C GLY A 297 21.11 2.39 -11.34
N PRO A 298 21.21 1.05 -11.33
CA PRO A 298 21.01 0.18 -10.17
C PRO A 298 22.19 0.20 -9.20
N SER A 299 21.92 0.01 -7.91
CA SER A 299 22.90 -0.28 -6.86
C SER A 299 22.66 -1.68 -6.28
N GLU A 300 23.71 -2.31 -5.73
CA GLU A 300 23.61 -3.67 -5.18
C GLU A 300 22.63 -3.74 -4.00
N ASP A 301 22.76 -2.82 -3.03
CA ASP A 301 21.99 -2.86 -1.79
C ASP A 301 20.64 -2.13 -1.91
N ASN A 302 20.64 -0.85 -2.32
CA ASN A 302 19.44 0.00 -2.21
C ASN A 302 18.40 -0.32 -3.29
N THR A 303 18.81 -0.48 -4.55
CA THR A 303 17.86 -0.86 -5.62
C THR A 303 17.26 -2.24 -5.35
N THR A 304 18.05 -3.19 -4.83
CA THR A 304 17.55 -4.51 -4.40
C THR A 304 16.49 -4.38 -3.31
N ALA A 305 16.75 -3.60 -2.25
CA ALA A 305 15.79 -3.40 -1.18
C ALA A 305 14.50 -2.72 -1.67
N ILE A 306 14.61 -1.75 -2.58
CA ILE A 306 13.45 -1.11 -3.21
C ILE A 306 12.63 -2.12 -4.02
N LEU A 307 13.28 -2.94 -4.85
CA LEU A 307 12.60 -3.98 -5.63
C LEU A 307 11.88 -4.98 -4.73
N ASP A 308 12.50 -5.41 -3.62
CA ASP A 308 11.89 -6.34 -2.67
C ASP A 308 10.60 -5.76 -2.06
N ILE A 309 10.62 -4.49 -1.63
CA ILE A 309 9.44 -3.78 -1.10
C ILE A 309 8.36 -3.65 -2.18
N LEU A 310 8.73 -3.22 -3.39
CA LEU A 310 7.76 -3.05 -4.48
C LEU A 310 7.10 -4.37 -4.86
N LYS A 311 7.86 -5.47 -4.88
CA LYS A 311 7.35 -6.81 -5.13
C LYS A 311 6.39 -7.28 -4.04
N GLU A 312 6.73 -7.08 -2.77
CA GLU A 312 5.85 -7.41 -1.64
C GLU A 312 4.53 -6.64 -1.69
N ARG A 313 4.57 -5.37 -2.12
CA ARG A 313 3.39 -4.52 -2.28
C ARG A 313 2.69 -4.67 -3.64
N ASN A 314 3.19 -5.51 -4.55
CA ASN A 314 2.70 -5.68 -5.92
C ASN A 314 2.63 -4.36 -6.72
N ILE A 315 3.63 -3.49 -6.53
CA ILE A 315 3.73 -2.18 -7.17
C ILE A 315 4.75 -2.22 -8.31
N ARG A 316 4.38 -1.65 -9.46
CA ARG A 316 5.31 -1.40 -10.56
C ARG A 316 5.77 0.05 -10.53
N ALA A 317 7.03 0.28 -10.86
CA ALA A 317 7.71 1.57 -10.76
C ALA A 317 8.56 1.82 -12.01
N THR A 318 9.22 2.97 -12.09
CA THR A 318 10.12 3.32 -13.21
C THR A 318 11.52 3.60 -12.70
N PHE A 319 12.53 3.02 -13.34
CA PHE A 319 13.94 3.22 -12.99
C PHE A 319 14.67 3.88 -14.15
N PHE A 320 15.17 5.10 -13.94
CA PHE A 320 16.05 5.79 -14.88
C PHE A 320 17.50 5.48 -14.51
N VAL A 321 18.07 4.49 -15.20
CA VAL A 321 19.34 3.89 -14.81
C VAL A 321 20.55 4.58 -15.43
N VAL A 322 21.69 4.48 -14.76
CA VAL A 322 23.00 4.91 -15.25
C VAL A 322 23.71 3.72 -15.91
N GLY A 323 24.14 3.87 -17.16
CA GLY A 323 24.77 2.80 -17.95
C GLY A 323 26.00 2.17 -17.29
N GLU A 324 26.87 2.96 -16.65
CA GLU A 324 27.98 2.44 -15.85
C GLU A 324 27.51 1.54 -14.69
N ASN A 325 26.38 1.86 -14.07
CA ASN A 325 25.84 1.11 -12.94
C ASN A 325 25.13 -0.17 -13.40
N VAL A 326 24.46 -0.14 -14.56
CA VAL A 326 23.92 -1.34 -15.22
C VAL A 326 25.02 -2.37 -15.49
N ARG A 327 26.20 -1.94 -15.96
CA ARG A 327 27.34 -2.84 -16.18
C ARG A 327 27.94 -3.38 -14.89
N LYS A 328 27.93 -2.59 -13.80
CA LYS A 328 28.43 -3.01 -12.49
C LYS A 328 27.49 -3.99 -11.80
N HIS A 329 26.18 -3.81 -11.97
CA HIS A 329 25.13 -4.57 -11.29
C HIS A 329 24.13 -5.18 -12.29
N PRO A 330 24.58 -6.06 -13.20
CA PRO A 330 23.74 -6.55 -14.29
C PRO A 330 22.57 -7.43 -13.81
N ASP A 331 22.74 -8.13 -12.69
CA ASP A 331 21.66 -8.94 -12.09
C ASP A 331 20.52 -8.05 -11.58
N VAL A 332 20.83 -6.92 -10.95
CA VAL A 332 19.82 -5.97 -10.45
C VAL A 332 19.10 -5.30 -11.63
N ALA A 333 19.82 -4.93 -12.69
CA ALA A 333 19.20 -4.39 -13.91
C ALA A 333 18.22 -5.38 -14.57
N ARG A 334 18.56 -6.68 -14.60
CA ARG A 334 17.64 -7.73 -15.07
C ARG A 334 16.41 -7.84 -14.19
N ARG A 335 16.57 -7.81 -12.85
CA ARG A 335 15.45 -7.85 -11.91
C ARG A 335 14.44 -6.73 -12.15
N ILE A 336 14.89 -5.50 -12.41
CA ILE A 336 14.00 -4.37 -12.75
C ILE A 336 13.03 -4.77 -13.87
N VAL A 337 13.54 -5.39 -14.94
CA VAL A 337 12.72 -5.78 -16.10
C VAL A 337 11.89 -7.02 -15.80
N GLU A 338 12.49 -8.06 -15.20
CA GLU A 338 11.85 -9.34 -14.92
C GLU A 338 10.68 -9.21 -13.93
N GLU A 339 10.76 -8.28 -12.99
CA GLU A 339 9.70 -7.97 -12.02
C GLU A 339 8.61 -7.02 -12.60
N GLY A 340 8.77 -6.60 -13.85
CA GLY A 340 7.76 -5.85 -14.61
C GLY A 340 7.76 -4.34 -14.39
N HIS A 341 8.88 -3.78 -13.90
CA HIS A 341 9.08 -2.34 -13.82
C HIS A 341 9.50 -1.77 -15.18
N THR A 342 9.25 -0.48 -15.39
CA THR A 342 9.76 0.21 -16.58
C THR A 342 11.21 0.60 -16.36
N ILE A 343 12.08 0.27 -17.30
CA ILE A 343 13.47 0.74 -17.33
C ILE A 343 13.64 1.84 -18.39
N GLY A 344 14.22 2.96 -17.98
CA GLY A 344 14.59 4.08 -18.83
C GLY A 344 16.05 4.48 -18.58
N VAL A 345 16.57 5.41 -19.37
CA VAL A 345 17.97 5.86 -19.23
C VAL A 345 18.06 7.21 -18.52
N HIS A 346 19.05 7.36 -17.65
CA HIS A 346 19.43 8.65 -17.07
C HIS A 346 20.64 9.24 -17.80
N CYS A 347 21.75 8.50 -17.83
CA CYS A 347 22.97 8.78 -18.59
C CYS A 347 23.89 7.55 -18.57
N ASN A 348 25.04 7.58 -19.24
CA ASN A 348 26.08 6.57 -19.06
C ASN A 348 27.08 6.99 -17.99
N ASN A 349 27.59 8.23 -18.07
CA ASN A 349 28.54 8.80 -17.11
C ASN A 349 27.93 10.01 -16.40
N HIS A 350 27.77 9.92 -15.07
CA HIS A 350 27.12 10.93 -14.23
C HIS A 350 27.97 12.21 -13.96
N ASP A 351 28.87 12.58 -14.88
CA ASP A 351 29.67 13.81 -14.87
C ASP A 351 29.01 14.89 -15.75
N TYR A 352 28.25 15.78 -15.10
CA TYR A 352 27.39 16.76 -15.78
C TYR A 352 28.17 17.71 -16.69
N LYS A 353 29.44 17.99 -16.37
CA LYS A 353 30.27 18.89 -17.19
C LYS A 353 30.69 18.24 -18.50
N LYS A 354 30.85 16.92 -18.52
CA LYS A 354 31.13 16.17 -19.74
C LYS A 354 29.84 15.95 -20.50
N LEU A 355 28.82 15.41 -19.82
CA LEU A 355 27.52 15.09 -20.39
C LEU A 355 26.91 16.26 -21.18
N TYR A 356 26.85 17.45 -20.56
CA TYR A 356 26.23 18.63 -21.15
C TYR A 356 27.20 19.55 -21.91
N LYS A 357 28.40 19.07 -22.26
CA LYS A 357 29.39 19.86 -22.99
C LYS A 357 28.91 20.28 -24.38
N SER A 358 28.18 19.41 -25.07
CA SER A 358 27.58 19.63 -26.39
C SER A 358 26.41 18.68 -26.60
N VAL A 359 25.59 18.92 -27.62
CA VAL A 359 24.52 18.00 -28.03
C VAL A 359 25.09 16.62 -28.38
N ASP A 360 26.18 16.58 -29.16
CA ASP A 360 26.84 15.32 -29.53
C ASP A 360 27.33 14.54 -28.30
N SER A 361 27.91 15.24 -27.31
CA SER A 361 28.38 14.60 -26.08
C SER A 361 27.23 13.95 -25.29
N TYR A 362 26.05 14.57 -25.31
CA TYR A 362 24.87 13.99 -24.68
C TYR A 362 24.37 12.76 -25.46
N LEU A 363 24.29 12.86 -26.79
CA LEU A 363 23.80 11.76 -27.64
C LEU A 363 24.73 10.54 -27.61
N GLU A 364 26.05 10.75 -27.58
CA GLU A 364 27.04 9.67 -27.45
C GLU A 364 26.92 8.97 -26.09
N ASP A 365 26.88 9.74 -25.00
CA ASP A 365 26.71 9.20 -23.65
C ASP A 365 25.38 8.45 -23.51
N PHE A 366 24.29 9.03 -24.02
CA PHE A 366 22.96 8.41 -23.99
C PHE A 366 22.91 7.08 -24.76
N GLN A 367 23.52 7.03 -25.95
CA GLN A 367 23.56 5.80 -26.74
C GLN A 367 24.36 4.71 -26.02
N GLU A 368 25.48 5.07 -25.40
CA GLU A 368 26.30 4.12 -24.63
C GLU A 368 25.52 3.54 -23.43
N ALA A 369 24.64 4.31 -22.80
CA ALA A 369 23.73 3.81 -21.76
C ALA A 369 22.64 2.90 -22.32
N CYS A 370 22.04 3.24 -23.47
CA CYS A 370 21.06 2.39 -24.15
C CYS A 370 21.66 1.04 -24.51
N ASP A 371 22.88 1.04 -25.05
CA ASP A 371 23.60 -0.19 -25.41
C ASP A 371 23.84 -1.04 -24.16
N ALA A 372 24.26 -0.44 -23.04
CA ALA A 372 24.44 -1.16 -21.77
C ALA A 372 23.14 -1.82 -21.27
N VAL A 373 22.02 -1.10 -21.33
CA VAL A 373 20.71 -1.64 -20.93
C VAL A 373 20.30 -2.78 -21.85
N TYR A 374 20.41 -2.60 -23.17
CA TYR A 374 20.03 -3.61 -24.15
C TYR A 374 20.89 -4.87 -24.04
N GLU A 375 22.20 -4.74 -23.89
CA GLU A 375 23.13 -5.87 -23.73
C GLU A 375 22.84 -6.69 -22.47
N VAL A 376 22.47 -6.05 -21.37
CA VAL A 376 22.25 -6.71 -20.07
C VAL A 376 20.85 -7.28 -19.92
N THR A 377 19.84 -6.57 -20.43
CA THR A 377 18.41 -6.85 -20.16
C THR A 377 17.62 -7.27 -21.40
N GLY A 378 18.13 -7.02 -22.61
CA GLY A 378 17.42 -7.22 -23.86
C GLY A 378 16.34 -6.17 -24.18
N VAL A 379 16.15 -5.16 -23.31
CA VAL A 379 15.12 -4.14 -23.48
C VAL A 379 15.65 -2.97 -24.31
N GLU A 380 14.89 -2.60 -25.34
CA GLU A 380 15.08 -1.33 -26.05
C GLU A 380 14.34 -0.22 -25.31
N VAL A 381 15.08 0.69 -24.69
CA VAL A 381 14.51 1.79 -23.90
C VAL A 381 13.85 2.84 -24.80
N LYS A 382 12.72 3.39 -24.36
CA LYS A 382 12.07 4.56 -24.98
C LYS A 382 12.02 5.77 -24.07
N LEU A 383 12.10 5.54 -22.77
CA LEU A 383 11.96 6.58 -21.76
C LEU A 383 13.33 7.03 -21.25
N PHE A 384 13.45 8.32 -20.96
CA PHE A 384 14.62 8.85 -20.27
C PHE A 384 14.30 9.99 -19.32
N ARG A 385 15.26 10.32 -18.45
CA ARG A 385 15.22 11.50 -17.61
C ARG A 385 16.58 12.18 -17.61
N PHE A 386 16.58 13.50 -17.74
CA PHE A 386 17.80 14.29 -17.75
C PHE A 386 18.46 14.31 -16.36
N PRO A 387 19.78 14.10 -16.26
CA PRO A 387 20.52 14.35 -15.02
C PRO A 387 20.38 15.80 -14.57
N GLY A 388 19.73 15.99 -13.42
CA GLY A 388 19.37 17.30 -12.86
C GLY A 388 18.12 17.96 -13.47
N GLY A 389 17.30 17.23 -14.23
CA GLY A 389 16.10 17.74 -14.89
C GLY A 389 16.37 18.35 -16.28
N SER A 390 15.33 18.44 -17.10
CA SER A 390 15.42 18.91 -18.50
C SER A 390 15.93 20.34 -18.63
N VAL A 391 15.73 21.18 -17.61
CA VAL A 391 16.25 22.56 -17.53
C VAL A 391 17.07 22.71 -16.26
N ASN A 392 18.40 22.78 -16.40
CA ASN A 392 19.31 22.84 -15.26
C ASN A 392 20.51 23.77 -15.47
N ALA A 393 21.36 23.89 -14.45
CA ALA A 393 22.49 24.83 -14.47
C ALA A 393 23.59 24.48 -15.50
N TYR A 394 23.70 23.20 -15.88
CA TYR A 394 24.77 22.67 -16.73
C TYR A 394 24.37 22.63 -18.20
N ASN A 395 23.07 22.45 -18.51
CA ASN A 395 22.59 22.27 -19.86
C ASN A 395 22.01 23.54 -20.50
N LYS A 396 22.10 24.71 -19.85
CA LYS A 396 21.47 25.98 -20.27
C LYS A 396 21.66 26.34 -21.74
N THR A 397 22.81 26.02 -22.32
CA THR A 397 23.16 26.37 -23.70
C THR A 397 22.75 25.30 -24.73
N VAL A 398 22.39 24.10 -24.29
CA VAL A 398 22.19 22.93 -25.17
C VAL A 398 20.85 22.22 -25.00
N TYR A 399 20.11 22.46 -23.90
CA TYR A 399 18.94 21.66 -23.54
C TYR A 399 17.87 21.61 -24.64
N LYS A 400 17.55 22.73 -25.31
CA LYS A 400 16.54 22.77 -26.37
C LYS A 400 16.91 21.88 -27.56
N GLU A 401 18.16 21.98 -28.00
CA GLU A 401 18.67 21.21 -29.12
C GLU A 401 18.75 19.72 -28.77
N ILE A 402 19.11 19.39 -27.52
CA ILE A 402 19.07 18.00 -27.03
C ILE A 402 17.63 17.47 -27.06
N ILE A 403 16.65 18.21 -26.49
CA ILE A 403 15.24 17.81 -26.47
C ILE A 403 14.73 17.57 -27.91
N GLU A 404 15.01 18.49 -28.82
CA GLU A 404 14.62 18.37 -30.24
C GLU A 404 15.21 17.09 -30.85
N LYS A 405 16.52 16.86 -30.71
CA LYS A 405 17.21 15.68 -31.27
C LYS A 405 16.72 14.37 -30.67
N MET A 406 16.45 14.34 -29.36
CA MET A 406 15.94 13.16 -28.67
C MET A 406 14.50 12.85 -29.09
N THR A 407 13.66 13.88 -29.23
CA THR A 407 12.28 13.74 -29.70
C THR A 407 12.22 13.26 -31.15
N GLU A 408 13.08 13.81 -32.03
CA GLU A 408 13.22 13.34 -33.43
C GLU A 408 13.61 11.86 -33.52
N LYS A 409 14.37 11.36 -32.53
CA LYS A 409 14.75 9.94 -32.41
C LYS A 409 13.68 9.05 -31.79
N GLY A 410 12.55 9.63 -31.34
CA GLY A 410 11.43 8.90 -30.75
C GLY A 410 11.58 8.59 -29.26
N TYR A 411 12.50 9.26 -28.56
CA TYR A 411 12.64 9.14 -27.10
C TYR A 411 11.70 10.11 -26.38
N ILE A 412 11.17 9.68 -25.24
CA ILE A 412 10.25 10.45 -24.41
C ILE A 412 10.92 10.73 -23.07
N TYR A 413 11.03 12.01 -22.71
CA TYR A 413 11.56 12.39 -21.41
C TYR A 413 10.48 12.71 -20.39
N TYR A 414 10.78 12.38 -19.14
CA TYR A 414 9.97 12.71 -17.97
C TYR A 414 10.79 13.49 -16.96
N ASP A 415 10.34 14.69 -16.63
CA ASP A 415 10.67 15.36 -15.37
C ASP A 415 9.74 14.82 -14.26
N TRP A 416 9.47 15.63 -13.24
CA TRP A 416 8.64 15.27 -12.08
C TRP A 416 7.78 16.45 -11.64
N ASN A 417 6.72 16.17 -10.88
CA ASN A 417 5.88 17.21 -10.27
C ASN A 417 5.73 17.04 -8.74
N ALA A 418 6.34 16.00 -8.17
CA ALA A 418 6.50 15.77 -6.74
C ALA A 418 7.91 15.18 -6.48
N SER A 419 8.44 15.33 -5.28
CA SER A 419 9.80 14.90 -4.96
C SER A 419 9.94 14.57 -3.47
N LEU A 420 10.74 13.55 -3.16
CA LEU A 420 11.20 13.26 -1.80
C LEU A 420 12.24 14.29 -1.32
N GLU A 421 12.88 14.98 -2.26
CA GLU A 421 14.09 15.77 -2.02
C GLU A 421 15.21 14.96 -1.36
N ASP A 422 15.33 13.67 -1.68
CA ASP A 422 16.28 12.73 -1.06
C ASP A 422 17.76 12.99 -1.39
N ALA A 423 18.03 13.68 -2.49
CA ALA A 423 19.37 14.14 -2.86
C ALA A 423 19.85 15.42 -2.12
N VAL A 424 19.03 16.02 -1.24
CA VAL A 424 19.44 17.20 -0.45
C VAL A 424 20.33 16.80 0.73
N LYS A 425 21.08 17.76 1.29
CA LYS A 425 21.96 17.49 2.43
C LYS A 425 21.15 17.28 3.71
N ASN A 426 21.51 16.25 4.47
CA ASN A 426 20.92 15.90 5.77
C ASN A 426 19.42 15.56 5.68
N SER A 427 19.00 14.86 4.62
CA SER A 427 17.71 14.17 4.60
C SER A 427 17.60 13.18 5.77
N THR A 428 16.37 12.97 6.25
CA THR A 428 16.02 11.88 7.17
C THR A 428 14.81 11.15 6.60
N PRO A 429 14.63 9.86 6.88
CA PRO A 429 13.46 9.08 6.45
C PRO A 429 12.12 9.82 6.67
N GLU A 430 11.90 10.40 7.84
CA GLU A 430 10.67 11.13 8.18
C GLU A 430 10.52 12.41 7.36
N GLY A 431 11.63 13.09 7.08
CA GLY A 431 11.67 14.26 6.20
C GLY A 431 11.29 13.91 4.76
N LEU A 432 11.72 12.76 4.26
CA LEU A 432 11.38 12.28 2.91
C LEU A 432 9.89 11.99 2.78
N VAL A 433 9.30 11.30 3.76
CA VAL A 433 7.84 11.04 3.82
C VAL A 433 7.07 12.36 3.80
N GLN A 434 7.46 13.32 4.65
CA GLN A 434 6.79 14.61 4.73
C GLN A 434 6.91 15.41 3.42
N ASN A 435 8.06 15.37 2.75
CA ASN A 435 8.28 16.01 1.46
C ASN A 435 7.42 15.38 0.36
N ALA A 436 7.34 14.04 0.33
CA ALA A 436 6.49 13.31 -0.59
C ALA A 436 5.03 13.75 -0.44
N VAL A 437 4.49 13.72 0.78
CA VAL A 437 3.10 14.11 1.07
C VAL A 437 2.82 15.55 0.66
N ASN A 438 3.69 16.48 1.07
CA ASN A 438 3.51 17.90 0.77
C ASN A 438 3.57 18.20 -0.73
N SER A 439 4.48 17.56 -1.46
CA SER A 439 4.67 17.82 -2.89
C SER A 439 3.61 17.17 -3.78
N ALA A 440 2.97 16.09 -3.31
CA ALA A 440 1.88 15.39 -3.98
C ALA A 440 0.48 16.00 -3.69
N LEU A 441 0.35 16.84 -2.66
CA LEU A 441 -0.93 17.36 -2.19
C LEU A 441 -1.75 18.01 -3.31
N GLY A 442 -3.04 17.62 -3.41
CA GLY A 442 -3.99 18.18 -4.37
C GLY A 442 -3.79 17.76 -5.82
N ARG A 443 -2.80 16.92 -6.14
CA ARG A 443 -2.57 16.43 -7.50
C ARG A 443 -3.49 15.24 -7.81
N LYS A 444 -3.79 15.02 -9.09
CA LYS A 444 -4.47 13.81 -9.59
C LYS A 444 -3.52 12.83 -10.26
N LYS A 445 -2.43 13.35 -10.82
CA LYS A 445 -1.36 12.61 -11.47
C LYS A 445 -0.03 13.07 -10.88
N VAL A 446 0.73 12.14 -10.30
CA VAL A 446 2.01 12.42 -9.65
C VAL A 446 3.11 11.64 -10.36
N VAL A 447 4.18 12.31 -10.78
CA VAL A 447 5.45 11.67 -11.11
C VAL A 447 6.39 12.03 -9.97
N MET A 448 6.64 11.06 -9.09
CA MET A 448 7.39 11.23 -7.85
C MET A 448 8.87 10.96 -8.10
N LEU A 449 9.71 11.99 -7.92
CA LEU A 449 11.17 11.85 -8.00
C LEU A 449 11.75 11.31 -6.69
N ALA A 450 12.48 10.20 -6.81
CA ALA A 450 13.36 9.62 -5.80
C ALA A 450 14.65 9.13 -6.49
N HIS A 451 15.63 8.70 -5.70
CA HIS A 451 16.87 8.08 -6.17
C HIS A 451 17.08 6.74 -5.45
N ASP A 452 17.41 5.69 -6.19
CA ASP A 452 17.63 4.34 -5.65
C ASP A 452 19.11 4.06 -5.28
N ILE A 453 19.89 5.13 -5.11
CA ILE A 453 21.25 5.10 -4.56
C ILE A 453 21.32 5.59 -3.11
N HIS A 454 20.23 6.15 -2.57
CA HIS A 454 20.15 6.67 -1.22
C HIS A 454 19.51 5.66 -0.27
N TYR A 455 20.22 5.36 0.82
CA TYR A 455 19.78 4.39 1.82
C TYR A 455 18.48 4.83 2.52
N ASP A 456 18.35 6.12 2.83
CA ASP A 456 17.17 6.67 3.50
C ASP A 456 15.89 6.50 2.66
N THR A 457 16.00 6.55 1.32
CA THR A 457 14.89 6.31 0.39
C THR A 457 14.37 4.89 0.52
N ALA A 458 15.26 3.89 0.57
CA ALA A 458 14.86 2.50 0.78
C ALA A 458 14.26 2.27 2.18
N GLN A 459 14.76 2.97 3.21
CA GLN A 459 14.26 2.84 4.58
C GLN A 459 12.81 3.30 4.76
N CYS A 460 12.38 4.37 4.09
CA CYS A 460 11.04 4.93 4.25
C CYS A 460 10.07 4.58 3.13
N LEU A 461 10.43 3.74 2.16
CA LEU A 461 9.60 3.49 0.98
C LEU A 461 8.22 2.91 1.35
N GLU A 462 8.15 2.00 2.33
CA GLU A 462 6.87 1.47 2.81
C GLU A 462 5.96 2.56 3.39
N GLU A 463 6.51 3.42 4.25
CA GLU A 463 5.76 4.53 4.85
C GLU A 463 5.30 5.54 3.79
N ILE A 464 6.13 5.77 2.76
CA ILE A 464 5.74 6.58 1.60
C ILE A 464 4.54 5.93 0.88
N ILE A 465 4.59 4.63 0.61
CA ILE A 465 3.49 3.91 -0.06
C ILE A 465 2.21 4.01 0.77
N ASP A 466 2.31 3.76 2.07
CA ASP A 466 1.17 3.79 2.99
C ASP A 466 0.56 5.20 3.16
N SER A 467 1.34 6.25 2.92
CA SER A 467 0.89 7.64 2.98
C SER A 467 -0.01 8.07 1.80
N PHE A 468 -0.20 7.23 0.78
CA PHE A 468 -0.94 7.56 -0.44
C PHE A 468 -2.05 6.56 -0.80
N PRO A 469 -2.99 6.26 0.12
CA PRO A 469 -4.07 5.30 -0.13
C PRO A 469 -4.98 5.72 -1.31
N GLU A 470 -5.03 7.01 -1.64
CA GLU A 470 -5.84 7.54 -2.73
C GLU A 470 -5.20 7.40 -4.12
N TYR A 471 -3.95 6.94 -4.19
CA TYR A 471 -3.21 6.75 -5.44
C TYR A 471 -3.04 5.27 -5.77
N GLU A 472 -3.29 4.93 -7.02
CA GLU A 472 -2.80 3.71 -7.64
C GLU A 472 -1.40 3.97 -8.21
N MET A 473 -0.44 3.14 -7.81
CA MET A 473 0.95 3.27 -8.22
C MET A 473 1.24 2.46 -9.49
N LYS A 474 1.72 3.13 -10.54
CA LYS A 474 2.00 2.54 -11.86
C LYS A 474 3.41 2.85 -12.32
N ALA A 475 3.92 2.02 -13.24
CA ALA A 475 5.10 2.35 -14.01
C ALA A 475 4.74 3.30 -15.17
N LEU A 476 5.68 4.17 -15.56
CA LEU A 476 5.54 5.04 -16.72
C LEU A 476 5.58 4.19 -17.99
N THR A 477 4.83 4.61 -19.01
CA THR A 477 4.85 3.99 -20.34
C THR A 477 4.92 5.08 -21.42
N PRO A 478 5.22 4.74 -22.68
CA PRO A 478 5.21 5.72 -23.78
C PRO A 478 3.86 6.42 -24.01
N GLU A 479 2.75 5.83 -23.55
CA GLU A 479 1.38 6.35 -23.71
C GLU A 479 1.00 7.37 -22.63
N VAL A 480 1.78 7.44 -21.55
CA VAL A 480 1.51 8.38 -20.45
C VAL A 480 1.95 9.79 -20.88
N ASP A 481 1.07 10.78 -20.75
CA ASP A 481 1.47 12.18 -21.04
C ASP A 481 2.62 12.62 -20.12
N PRO A 482 3.76 13.08 -20.68
CA PRO A 482 4.94 13.38 -19.87
C PRO A 482 4.80 14.67 -19.08
N ILE A 483 5.41 14.69 -17.90
CA ILE A 483 5.65 15.92 -17.14
C ILE A 483 6.98 16.50 -17.62
N GLN A 484 6.99 17.75 -18.07
CA GLN A 484 8.15 18.41 -18.68
C GLN A 484 8.21 19.89 -18.25
N PHE A 485 9.40 20.43 -17.97
CA PHE A 485 9.60 21.81 -17.45
C PHE A 485 9.63 22.93 -18.50
#